data_AF-A0A418QKZ4-F1
#
_entry.id   AF-A0A418QKZ4-F1
#
_cell.length_a   1.000
_cell.length_b   1.000
_cell.length_c   1.000
_cell.angle_alpha   90.00
_cell.angle_beta   90.00
_cell.angle_gamma   90.00
#
_symmetry.space_group_name_H-M   'P 1'
#
loop_
_entity.id
_entity.type
_entity.pdbx_description
1 polymer ?
#
loop_
_entity_poly.entity_id
_entity_poly.type
_entity_poly.pdbx_seq_one_letter_code
_entity_poly.pdbx_strand_id
1 'polypeptide(L)'
;MPSFSKRNNYRSEEQPIMIYESAPNELREFIISAATATGHDAKRVRSAICYVLRKIADSNNWSTQPVLTEAVDLIGSCKWFKVYDIIEQLYSTSDDPTAFADEVNDFFRENGIGYKLEDGQVLFRGTDNFEQTIHEAGDVLGDAGLNTAKSEINEAIKDLSRKPEADITGAVQHALACLECTAREAIGGSKDTLGALIKKNRGIIPPPLDVVVDKIWGFSSEQGRHLSEGGEPSFEEAELLVGLSASISTYLARKL
;
A
#
# COMPACT_ATOMS: atom_id res chain seq x y z
N MET A 1 1.58 22.36 -18.88
CA MET A 1 2.80 22.96 -18.28
C MET A 1 2.83 22.56 -16.82
N PRO A 2 3.97 22.12 -16.26
CA PRO A 2 4.07 21.73 -14.85
C PRO A 2 3.66 22.90 -13.93
N SER A 3 3.02 22.61 -12.79
CA SER A 3 2.53 23.63 -11.85
C SER A 3 3.66 24.49 -11.25
N PHE A 4 3.34 25.63 -10.65
CA PHE A 4 4.34 26.48 -9.99
C PHE A 4 5.15 25.69 -8.95
N SER A 5 4.48 24.90 -8.11
CA SER A 5 5.11 24.09 -7.07
C SER A 5 6.03 23.02 -7.67
N LYS A 6 5.55 22.28 -8.68
CA LYS A 6 6.35 21.27 -9.39
C LYS A 6 7.58 21.87 -10.08
N ARG A 7 7.47 23.08 -10.66
CA ARG A 7 8.61 23.78 -11.29
C ARG A 7 9.68 24.25 -10.30
N ASN A 8 9.31 24.47 -9.04
CA ASN A 8 10.20 25.02 -8.01
C ASN A 8 10.51 24.01 -6.90
N ASN A 9 10.14 22.73 -7.07
CA ASN A 9 10.31 21.66 -6.08
C ASN A 9 9.69 21.97 -4.71
N TYR A 10 8.63 22.78 -4.67
CA TYR A 10 7.83 22.92 -3.45
C TYR A 10 6.90 21.71 -3.33
N ARG A 11 6.92 21.07 -2.17
CA ARG A 11 5.95 20.05 -1.76
C ARG A 11 5.17 20.59 -0.58
N SER A 12 3.86 20.38 -0.59
CA SER A 12 3.01 20.61 0.57
C SER A 12 3.46 19.68 1.71
N GLU A 13 3.29 20.11 2.96
CA GLU A 13 3.57 19.21 4.09
C GLU A 13 2.63 18.00 4.01
N GLU A 14 3.23 16.81 3.92
CA GLU A 14 2.48 15.57 3.93
C GLU A 14 1.75 15.45 5.27
N GLN A 15 0.44 15.29 5.22
CA GLN A 15 -0.37 15.14 6.43
C GLN A 15 -0.23 13.71 6.95
N PRO A 16 -0.19 13.51 8.29
CA PRO A 16 -0.30 12.18 8.88
C PRO A 16 -1.51 11.45 8.32
N ILE A 17 -1.38 10.14 8.16
CA ILE A 17 -2.47 9.33 7.63
C ILE A 17 -3.61 9.28 8.64
N MET A 18 -4.77 9.78 8.24
CA MET A 18 -5.96 9.90 9.08
C MET A 18 -7.20 9.25 8.45
N ILE A 19 -7.13 8.87 7.16
CA ILE A 19 -8.28 8.44 6.38
C ILE A 19 -7.98 7.11 5.68
N TYR A 20 -8.58 6.03 6.18
CA TYR A 20 -8.45 4.68 5.61
C TYR A 20 -9.76 4.15 4.99
N GLU A 21 -10.92 4.35 5.61
CA GLU A 21 -12.19 3.82 5.10
C GLU A 21 -13.20 4.93 4.79
N SER A 22 -12.73 5.93 4.06
CA SER A 22 -13.58 7.03 3.63
C SER A 22 -13.07 7.63 2.33
N ALA A 23 -13.96 8.34 1.66
CA ALA A 23 -13.67 9.17 0.51
C ALA A 23 -14.31 10.54 0.78
N PRO A 24 -13.54 11.51 1.29
CA PRO A 24 -14.01 12.87 1.57
C PRO A 24 -14.62 13.53 0.33
N ASN A 25 -15.48 14.52 0.53
CA ASN A 25 -16.11 15.20 -0.60
C ASN A 25 -15.08 15.91 -1.48
N GLU A 26 -14.03 16.43 -0.86
CA GLU A 26 -12.88 17.04 -1.50
C GLU A 26 -12.22 16.08 -2.49
N LEU A 27 -12.04 14.80 -2.10
CA LEU A 27 -11.50 13.77 -3.00
C LEU A 27 -12.46 13.53 -4.18
N ARG A 28 -13.76 13.42 -3.92
CA ARG A 28 -14.78 13.13 -4.95
C ARG A 28 -14.84 14.22 -6.01
N GLU A 29 -14.74 15.48 -5.60
CA GLU A 29 -14.71 16.63 -6.51
C GLU A 29 -13.36 16.74 -7.24
N PHE A 30 -12.27 16.50 -6.52
CA PHE A 30 -10.91 16.58 -7.07
C PHE A 30 -10.70 15.61 -8.23
N ILE A 31 -11.12 14.33 -8.11
CA ILE A 31 -10.78 13.34 -9.13
C ILE A 31 -11.38 13.64 -10.51
N ILE A 32 -12.54 14.32 -10.56
CA ILE A 32 -13.15 14.77 -11.82
C ILE A 32 -12.25 15.83 -12.49
N SER A 33 -11.73 16.76 -11.67
CA SER A 33 -10.83 17.81 -12.12
C SER A 33 -9.48 17.22 -12.56
N ALA A 34 -8.91 16.29 -11.77
CA ALA A 34 -7.67 15.61 -12.10
C ALA A 34 -7.78 14.83 -13.42
N ALA A 35 -8.83 14.03 -13.59
CA ALA A 35 -9.05 13.28 -14.83
C ALA A 35 -9.20 14.18 -16.06
N THR A 36 -9.89 15.32 -15.90
CA THR A 36 -10.06 16.31 -16.96
C THR A 36 -8.74 16.98 -17.32
N ALA A 37 -7.92 17.31 -16.32
CA ALA A 37 -6.60 17.92 -16.50
C ALA A 37 -5.60 16.96 -17.19
N THR A 38 -5.79 15.64 -17.04
CA THR A 38 -4.91 14.60 -17.58
C THR A 38 -5.44 13.94 -18.85
N GLY A 39 -6.42 14.56 -19.51
CA GLY A 39 -6.81 14.21 -20.89
C GLY A 39 -8.20 13.59 -21.07
N HIS A 40 -8.96 13.35 -19.99
CA HIS A 40 -10.36 12.94 -20.15
C HIS A 40 -11.24 14.14 -20.55
N ASP A 41 -12.10 13.96 -21.55
CA ASP A 41 -13.24 14.85 -21.71
C ASP A 41 -14.36 14.49 -20.71
N ALA A 42 -15.31 15.41 -20.54
CA ALA A 42 -16.44 15.21 -19.63
C ALA A 42 -17.22 13.91 -19.87
N LYS A 43 -17.36 13.49 -21.14
CA LYS A 43 -18.11 12.27 -21.49
C LYS A 43 -17.33 11.02 -21.11
N ARG A 44 -16.00 11.02 -21.26
CA ARG A 44 -15.12 9.92 -20.83
C ARG A 44 -15.14 9.79 -19.30
N VAL A 45 -15.04 10.90 -18.57
CA VAL A 45 -15.17 10.89 -17.09
C VAL A 45 -16.52 10.30 -16.67
N ARG A 46 -17.63 10.81 -17.20
CA ARG A 46 -18.96 10.27 -16.91
C ARG A 46 -19.06 8.78 -17.26
N SER A 47 -18.53 8.37 -18.41
CA SER A 47 -18.61 6.97 -18.85
C SER A 47 -17.87 6.02 -17.91
N ALA A 48 -16.69 6.40 -17.42
CA ALA A 48 -15.95 5.63 -16.41
C ALA A 48 -16.75 5.50 -15.11
N ILE A 49 -17.31 6.60 -14.62
CA ILE A 49 -18.15 6.62 -13.41
C ILE A 49 -19.40 5.73 -13.59
N CYS A 50 -20.12 5.91 -14.70
CA CYS A 50 -21.29 5.11 -15.04
C CYS A 50 -20.96 3.61 -15.13
N TYR A 51 -19.82 3.25 -15.72
CA TYR A 51 -19.35 1.87 -15.83
C TYR A 51 -19.16 1.23 -14.45
N VAL A 52 -18.38 1.88 -13.56
CA VAL A 52 -18.12 1.39 -12.20
C VAL A 52 -19.40 1.30 -11.37
N LEU A 53 -20.27 2.32 -11.48
CA LEU A 53 -21.53 2.38 -10.74
C LEU A 53 -22.65 1.55 -11.37
N ARG A 54 -22.42 0.95 -12.55
CA ARG A 54 -23.41 0.19 -13.33
C ARG A 54 -24.68 0.99 -13.61
N LYS A 55 -24.51 2.28 -13.95
CA LYS A 55 -25.59 3.21 -14.27
C LYS A 55 -25.55 3.57 -15.75
N ILE A 56 -26.71 3.87 -16.32
CA ILE A 56 -26.83 4.42 -17.67
C ILE A 56 -26.73 5.94 -17.56
N ALA A 57 -25.93 6.56 -18.43
CA ALA A 57 -25.83 8.00 -18.50
C ALA A 57 -27.15 8.65 -18.96
N ASP A 58 -27.49 9.80 -18.41
CA ASP A 58 -28.65 10.57 -18.85
C ASP A 58 -28.41 11.10 -20.27
N SER A 59 -29.24 10.65 -21.21
CA SER A 59 -29.15 11.04 -22.62
C SER A 59 -29.53 12.51 -22.85
N ASN A 60 -30.24 13.14 -21.91
CA ASN A 60 -30.54 14.57 -21.96
C ASN A 60 -29.33 15.44 -21.60
N ASN A 61 -28.34 14.87 -20.90
CA ASN A 61 -27.08 15.53 -20.59
C ASN A 61 -26.09 15.30 -21.73
N TRP A 62 -26.12 16.17 -22.74
CA TRP A 62 -25.28 16.05 -23.93
C TRP A 62 -24.16 17.11 -24.03
N SER A 63 -24.35 18.26 -23.40
CA SER A 63 -23.35 19.34 -23.33
C SER A 63 -22.43 19.16 -22.13
N THR A 64 -21.23 19.78 -22.18
CA THR A 64 -20.16 19.56 -21.20
C THR A 64 -20.60 19.79 -19.76
N GLN A 65 -21.28 20.92 -19.48
CA GLN A 65 -21.63 21.29 -18.11
C GLN A 65 -22.65 20.31 -17.47
N PRO A 66 -23.79 19.97 -18.10
CA PRO A 66 -24.68 18.93 -17.57
C PRO A 66 -24.02 17.57 -17.38
N VAL A 67 -23.13 17.17 -18.30
CA VAL A 67 -22.38 15.90 -18.19
C VAL A 67 -21.47 15.91 -16.96
N LEU A 68 -20.78 17.01 -16.68
CA LEU A 68 -19.95 17.15 -15.49
C LEU A 68 -20.78 17.21 -14.21
N THR A 69 -21.90 17.92 -14.22
CA THR A 69 -22.83 17.94 -13.07
C THR A 69 -23.33 16.54 -12.75
N GLU A 70 -23.73 15.77 -13.76
CA GLU A 70 -24.12 14.37 -13.59
C GLU A 70 -22.97 13.53 -13.00
N ALA A 71 -21.75 13.70 -13.50
CA ALA A 71 -20.57 13.01 -12.96
C ALA A 71 -20.35 13.34 -11.46
N VAL A 72 -20.45 14.62 -11.08
CA VAL A 72 -20.33 15.09 -9.69
C VAL A 72 -21.42 14.48 -8.81
N ASP A 73 -22.68 14.48 -9.26
CA ASP A 73 -23.79 13.90 -8.49
C ASP A 73 -23.62 12.38 -8.31
N LEU A 74 -23.20 11.68 -9.37
CA LEU A 74 -22.97 10.24 -9.36
C LEU A 74 -21.86 9.84 -8.39
N ILE A 75 -20.73 10.55 -8.42
CA ILE A 75 -19.64 10.26 -7.50
C ILE A 75 -19.91 10.74 -6.07
N GLY A 76 -20.59 11.87 -5.90
CA GLY A 76 -20.97 12.39 -4.58
C GLY A 76 -21.90 11.44 -3.82
N SER A 77 -22.77 10.75 -4.54
CA SER A 77 -23.78 9.83 -3.97
C SER A 77 -23.30 8.38 -3.78
N CYS A 78 -22.13 8.00 -4.31
CA CYS A 78 -21.69 6.60 -4.27
C CYS A 78 -21.05 6.20 -2.93
N LYS A 79 -21.00 4.89 -2.66
CA LYS A 79 -20.27 4.37 -1.49
C LYS A 79 -18.78 4.72 -1.61
N TRP A 80 -18.13 5.00 -0.48
CA TRP A 80 -16.75 5.50 -0.48
C TRP A 80 -15.78 4.60 -1.26
N PHE A 81 -15.89 3.28 -1.14
CA PHE A 81 -15.02 2.34 -1.85
C PHE A 81 -15.21 2.40 -3.38
N LYS A 82 -16.39 2.80 -3.86
CA LYS A 82 -16.62 3.05 -5.29
C LYS A 82 -15.86 4.24 -5.83
N VAL A 83 -15.47 5.20 -4.98
CA VAL A 83 -14.62 6.31 -5.41
C VAL A 83 -13.23 5.79 -5.83
N TYR A 84 -12.69 4.83 -5.09
CA TYR A 84 -11.41 4.21 -5.41
C TYR A 84 -11.52 3.31 -6.65
N ASP A 85 -12.59 2.51 -6.80
CA ASP A 85 -12.88 1.80 -8.06
C ASP A 85 -12.94 2.77 -9.27
N ILE A 86 -13.52 3.96 -9.08
CA ILE A 86 -13.57 5.00 -10.13
C ILE A 86 -12.18 5.54 -10.44
N ILE A 87 -11.32 5.75 -9.44
CA ILE A 87 -9.93 6.18 -9.64
C ILE A 87 -9.16 5.15 -10.48
N GLU A 88 -9.24 3.86 -10.15
CA GLU A 88 -8.61 2.79 -10.94
C GLU A 88 -9.15 2.75 -12.37
N GLN A 89 -10.47 2.89 -12.54
CA GLN A 89 -11.08 2.93 -13.87
C GLN A 89 -10.60 4.13 -14.68
N LEU A 90 -10.54 5.33 -14.08
CA LEU A 90 -10.05 6.54 -14.74
C LEU A 90 -8.58 6.42 -15.11
N TYR A 91 -7.75 5.83 -14.25
CA TYR A 91 -6.36 5.52 -14.58
C TYR A 91 -6.27 4.62 -15.82
N SER A 92 -7.04 3.52 -15.84
CA SER A 92 -7.01 2.54 -16.93
C SER A 92 -7.43 3.13 -18.29
N THR A 93 -8.25 4.18 -18.28
CA THR A 93 -8.73 4.87 -19.48
C THR A 93 -8.04 6.21 -19.74
N SER A 94 -7.02 6.57 -18.97
CA SER A 94 -6.31 7.83 -19.09
C SER A 94 -5.41 7.85 -20.32
N ASP A 95 -5.35 8.99 -21.00
CA ASP A 95 -4.37 9.23 -22.06
C ASP A 95 -2.95 9.45 -21.48
N ASP A 96 -2.88 9.91 -20.22
CA ASP A 96 -1.67 10.05 -19.44
C ASP A 96 -1.89 9.43 -18.03
N PRO A 97 -1.73 8.10 -17.89
CA PRO A 97 -1.94 7.42 -16.61
C PRO A 97 -0.94 7.85 -15.54
N THR A 98 0.30 8.12 -15.92
CA THR A 98 1.36 8.56 -15.00
C THR A 98 1.04 9.93 -14.42
N ALA A 99 0.67 10.92 -15.24
CA ALA A 99 0.29 12.24 -14.72
C ALA A 99 -0.97 12.17 -13.85
N PHE A 100 -1.93 11.31 -14.19
CA PHE A 100 -3.11 11.09 -13.35
C PHE A 100 -2.77 10.49 -11.99
N ALA A 101 -1.92 9.46 -11.96
CA ALA A 101 -1.46 8.88 -10.71
C ALA A 101 -0.68 9.88 -9.85
N ASP A 102 0.18 10.70 -10.46
CA ASP A 102 0.90 11.75 -9.73
C ASP A 102 -0.06 12.74 -9.07
N GLU A 103 -1.06 13.25 -9.78
CA GLU A 103 -2.04 14.19 -9.22
C GLU A 103 -2.89 13.55 -8.10
N VAL A 104 -3.33 12.30 -8.26
CA VAL A 104 -4.08 11.58 -7.23
C VAL A 104 -3.22 11.31 -6.00
N ASN A 105 -1.97 10.89 -6.19
CA ASN A 105 -1.05 10.61 -5.09
C ASN A 105 -0.64 11.88 -4.34
N ASP A 106 -0.43 13.00 -5.06
CA ASP A 106 -0.19 14.31 -4.44
C ASP A 106 -1.38 14.68 -3.54
N PHE A 107 -2.62 14.53 -4.04
CA PHE A 107 -3.82 14.78 -3.24
C PHE A 107 -3.92 13.87 -2.02
N PHE A 108 -3.63 12.58 -2.16
CA PHE A 108 -3.66 11.62 -1.04
C PHE A 108 -2.68 12.01 0.07
N ARG A 109 -1.45 12.42 -0.28
CA ARG A 109 -0.44 12.88 0.68
C ARG A 109 -0.86 14.16 1.39
N GLU A 110 -1.35 15.13 0.64
CA GLU A 110 -1.80 16.44 1.17
C GLU A 110 -2.99 16.33 2.12
N ASN A 111 -3.82 15.28 1.99
CA ASN A 111 -5.05 15.12 2.75
C ASN A 111 -5.01 13.94 3.74
N GLY A 112 -3.84 13.32 3.95
CA GLY A 112 -3.68 12.23 4.91
C GLY A 112 -4.49 10.98 4.55
N ILE A 113 -4.70 10.72 3.26
CA ILE A 113 -5.39 9.52 2.78
C ILE A 113 -4.38 8.36 2.74
N GLY A 114 -4.73 7.24 3.36
CA GLY A 114 -3.90 6.06 3.56
C GLY A 114 -3.78 5.16 2.34
N TYR A 115 -3.80 5.75 1.14
CA TYR A 115 -3.71 5.03 -0.11
C TYR A 115 -2.70 5.67 -1.06
N LYS A 116 -2.25 4.89 -2.03
CA LYS A 116 -1.49 5.32 -3.20
C LYS A 116 -2.02 4.61 -4.44
N LEU A 117 -2.02 5.30 -5.58
CA LEU A 117 -2.30 4.72 -6.89
C LEU A 117 -0.98 4.35 -7.56
N GLU A 118 -0.76 3.06 -7.77
CA GLU A 118 0.46 2.50 -8.34
C GLU A 118 0.10 1.39 -9.33
N ASP A 119 0.65 1.45 -10.55
CA ASP A 119 0.36 0.51 -11.64
C ASP A 119 -1.14 0.25 -11.89
N GLY A 120 -1.97 1.27 -11.65
CA GLY A 120 -3.42 1.23 -11.84
C GLY A 120 -4.20 0.57 -10.72
N GLN A 121 -3.57 0.28 -9.59
CA GLN A 121 -4.22 -0.24 -8.38
C GLN A 121 -4.10 0.76 -7.24
N VAL A 122 -5.19 0.93 -6.50
CA VAL A 122 -5.18 1.68 -5.25
C VAL A 122 -4.70 0.74 -4.14
N LEU A 123 -3.47 0.95 -3.70
CA LEU A 123 -2.80 0.17 -2.67
C LEU A 123 -2.80 0.94 -1.35
N PHE A 124 -2.69 0.22 -0.24
CA PHE A 124 -2.47 0.84 1.07
C PHE A 124 -1.18 1.65 1.04
N ARG A 125 -1.21 2.81 1.70
CA ARG A 125 -0.04 3.63 2.02
C ARG A 125 0.13 3.56 3.53
N GLY A 126 1.20 2.92 3.99
CA GLY A 126 1.64 3.04 5.38
C GLY A 126 2.30 4.40 5.65
N THR A 127 2.75 4.63 6.87
CA THR A 127 3.54 5.85 7.18
C THR A 127 4.77 5.97 6.27
N ASP A 128 5.26 7.18 6.00
CA ASP A 128 6.43 7.37 5.10
C ASP A 128 7.64 6.52 5.52
N ASN A 129 7.85 6.37 6.83
CA ASN A 129 8.89 5.49 7.38
C ASN A 129 8.62 4.01 7.11
N PHE A 130 7.36 3.57 7.20
CA PHE A 130 6.97 2.19 6.89
C PHE A 130 7.17 1.90 5.40
N GLU A 131 6.65 2.76 4.52
CA GLU A 131 6.82 2.60 3.07
C GLU A 131 8.29 2.61 2.67
N GLN A 132 9.09 3.54 3.21
CA GLN A 132 10.52 3.58 2.96
C GLN A 132 11.23 2.30 3.41
N THR A 133 10.90 1.80 4.61
CA THR A 133 11.46 0.56 5.15
C THR A 133 11.16 -0.64 4.25
N ILE A 134 9.94 -0.70 3.72
CA ILE A 134 9.48 -1.81 2.89
C ILE A 134 10.11 -1.76 1.50
N HIS A 135 10.18 -0.58 0.89
CA HIS A 135 10.85 -0.39 -0.40
C HIS A 135 12.35 -0.71 -0.29
N GLU A 136 13.02 -0.20 0.74
CA GLU A 136 14.43 -0.48 1.01
C GLU A 136 14.67 -1.98 1.20
N ALA A 137 13.79 -2.67 1.92
CA ALA A 137 13.88 -4.12 2.08
C ALA A 137 13.73 -4.85 0.73
N GLY A 138 12.76 -4.47 -0.10
CA GLY A 138 12.57 -5.06 -1.43
C GLY A 138 13.78 -4.91 -2.36
N ASP A 139 14.44 -3.75 -2.30
CA ASP A 139 15.66 -3.45 -3.06
C ASP A 139 16.85 -4.26 -2.54
N VAL A 140 17.14 -4.16 -1.25
CA VAL A 140 18.30 -4.84 -0.63
C VAL A 140 18.19 -6.36 -0.75
N LEU A 141 16.99 -6.92 -0.59
CA LEU A 141 16.76 -8.36 -0.78
C LEU A 141 16.95 -8.76 -2.25
N GLY A 142 16.55 -7.91 -3.19
CA GLY A 142 16.76 -8.11 -4.62
C GLY A 142 18.24 -8.10 -4.99
N ASP A 143 18.98 -7.10 -4.51
CA ASP A 143 20.42 -6.95 -4.75
C ASP A 143 21.23 -8.11 -4.16
N ALA A 144 20.79 -8.63 -3.00
CA ALA A 144 21.38 -9.82 -2.38
C ALA A 144 20.96 -11.15 -3.04
N GLY A 145 20.12 -11.12 -4.08
CA GLY A 145 19.63 -12.31 -4.78
C GLY A 145 18.60 -13.15 -3.99
N LEU A 146 18.05 -12.61 -2.90
CA LEU A 146 17.10 -13.27 -1.99
C LEU A 146 15.66 -13.19 -2.52
N ASN A 147 15.43 -13.73 -3.71
CA ASN A 147 14.15 -13.60 -4.43
C ASN A 147 12.95 -14.13 -3.63
N THR A 148 13.12 -15.21 -2.86
CA THR A 148 12.04 -15.74 -2.01
C THR A 148 11.68 -14.74 -0.92
N ALA A 149 12.66 -14.21 -0.17
CA ALA A 149 12.38 -13.23 0.88
C ALA A 149 11.75 -11.95 0.32
N LYS A 150 12.21 -11.49 -0.86
CA LYS A 150 11.60 -10.37 -1.58
C LYS A 150 10.12 -10.65 -1.94
N SER A 151 9.83 -11.86 -2.41
CA SER A 151 8.45 -12.25 -2.72
C SER A 151 7.58 -12.25 -1.46
N GLU A 152 8.09 -12.81 -0.36
CA GLU A 152 7.37 -12.90 0.90
C GLU A 152 7.02 -11.51 1.46
N ILE A 153 7.95 -10.55 1.44
CA ILE A 153 7.61 -9.19 1.92
C ILE A 153 6.59 -8.50 1.02
N ASN A 154 6.62 -8.75 -0.29
CA ASN A 154 5.62 -8.21 -1.21
C ASN A 154 4.23 -8.82 -0.98
N GLU A 155 4.14 -10.12 -0.68
CA GLU A 155 2.86 -10.75 -0.30
C GLU A 155 2.33 -10.18 1.01
N ALA A 156 3.20 -9.93 2.00
CA ALA A 156 2.78 -9.32 3.26
C ALA A 156 2.12 -7.94 3.07
N ILE A 157 2.63 -7.13 2.14
CA ILE A 157 2.04 -5.83 1.79
C ILE A 157 0.68 -6.01 1.10
N LYS A 158 0.56 -6.98 0.19
CA LYS A 158 -0.70 -7.28 -0.50
C LYS A 158 -1.78 -7.71 0.50
N ASP A 159 -1.39 -8.49 1.50
CA ASP A 159 -2.28 -8.94 2.56
C ASP A 159 -2.77 -7.79 3.44
N LEU A 160 -1.88 -6.89 3.86
CA LEU A 160 -2.28 -5.65 4.54
C LEU A 160 -3.19 -4.77 3.67
N SER A 161 -3.00 -4.82 2.36
CA SER A 161 -3.77 -4.03 1.39
C SER A 161 -5.08 -4.68 0.97
N ARG A 162 -5.36 -5.94 1.39
CA ARG A 162 -6.52 -6.70 0.95
C ARG A 162 -7.82 -6.03 1.38
N LYS A 163 -8.86 -6.16 0.54
CA LYS A 163 -10.21 -5.59 0.76
C LYS A 163 -11.30 -6.65 0.58
N PRO A 164 -12.46 -6.56 1.27
CA PRO A 164 -12.89 -5.47 2.15
C PRO A 164 -12.15 -5.40 3.49
N GLU A 165 -11.63 -6.53 3.97
CA GLU A 165 -10.84 -6.63 5.19
C GLU A 165 -9.41 -7.08 4.82
N ALA A 166 -8.43 -6.51 5.51
CA ALA A 166 -7.03 -6.88 5.36
C ALA A 166 -6.81 -8.31 5.88
N ASP A 167 -5.90 -9.06 5.24
CA ASP A 167 -5.49 -10.37 5.71
C ASP A 167 -4.38 -10.21 6.76
N ILE A 168 -4.78 -9.81 7.98
CA ILE A 168 -3.85 -9.54 9.09
C ILE A 168 -2.95 -10.74 9.37
N THR A 169 -3.54 -11.93 9.41
CA THR A 169 -2.82 -13.17 9.70
C THR A 169 -1.84 -13.49 8.58
N GLY A 170 -2.28 -13.40 7.31
CA GLY A 170 -1.42 -13.57 6.14
C GLY A 170 -0.24 -12.61 6.15
N ALA A 171 -0.49 -11.32 6.39
CA ALA A 171 0.54 -10.29 6.45
C ALA A 171 1.65 -10.62 7.46
N VAL A 172 1.26 -11.03 8.68
CA VAL A 172 2.22 -11.46 9.72
C VAL A 172 2.98 -12.71 9.28
N GLN A 173 2.29 -13.71 8.71
CA GLN A 173 2.94 -14.96 8.29
C GLN A 173 3.99 -14.73 7.18
N HIS A 174 3.65 -13.95 6.16
CA HIS A 174 4.52 -13.61 5.04
C HIS A 174 5.69 -12.72 5.48
N ALA A 175 5.48 -11.73 6.34
CA ALA A 175 6.57 -10.93 6.89
C ALA A 175 7.59 -11.77 7.66
N LEU A 176 7.12 -12.72 8.47
CA LEU A 176 7.99 -13.62 9.21
C LEU A 176 8.69 -14.64 8.30
N ALA A 177 8.03 -15.09 7.23
CA ALA A 177 8.64 -15.95 6.22
C ALA A 177 9.80 -15.22 5.51
N CYS A 178 9.63 -13.94 5.16
CA CYS A 178 10.71 -13.08 4.66
C CYS A 178 11.91 -13.09 5.62
N LEU A 179 11.68 -12.78 6.89
CA LEU A 179 12.73 -12.74 7.92
C LEU A 179 13.41 -14.10 8.12
N GLU A 180 12.63 -15.18 8.15
CA GLU A 180 13.13 -16.55 8.29
C GLU A 180 14.02 -16.94 7.10
N CYS A 181 13.58 -16.65 5.87
CA CYS A 181 14.36 -16.89 4.66
C CYS A 181 15.68 -16.11 4.66
N THR A 182 15.64 -14.81 4.97
CA THR A 182 16.86 -13.99 5.01
C THR A 182 17.82 -14.47 6.10
N ALA A 183 17.32 -14.85 7.29
CA ALA A 183 18.15 -15.36 8.37
C ALA A 183 18.82 -16.71 8.02
N ARG A 184 18.15 -17.59 7.27
CA ARG A 184 18.73 -18.86 6.79
C ARG A 184 19.91 -18.63 5.87
N GLU A 185 19.78 -17.70 4.94
CA GLU A 185 20.84 -17.38 3.99
C GLU A 185 22.00 -16.67 4.68
N ALA A 186 21.74 -15.75 5.62
CA ALA A 186 22.76 -15.07 6.41
C ALA A 186 23.72 -16.04 7.12
N ILE A 187 23.24 -17.24 7.52
CA ILE A 187 24.05 -18.27 8.18
C ILE A 187 24.53 -19.40 7.24
N GLY A 188 24.46 -19.22 5.91
CA GLY A 188 24.96 -20.19 4.94
C GLY A 188 23.99 -21.31 4.56
N GLY A 189 22.68 -21.03 4.49
CA GLY A 189 21.68 -21.94 3.90
C GLY A 189 21.13 -23.02 4.84
N SER A 190 20.93 -22.68 6.12
CA SER A 190 20.37 -23.62 7.11
C SER A 190 18.89 -23.95 6.85
N LYS A 191 18.46 -25.14 7.28
CA LYS A 191 17.05 -25.57 7.29
C LYS A 191 16.35 -25.36 8.64
N ASP A 192 17.05 -24.81 9.62
CA ASP A 192 16.47 -24.52 10.94
C ASP A 192 15.35 -23.47 10.84
N THR A 193 14.46 -23.44 11.83
CA THR A 193 13.44 -22.38 11.99
C THR A 193 14.08 -21.11 12.56
N LEU A 194 13.45 -19.93 12.37
CA LEU A 194 13.99 -18.66 12.86
C LEU A 194 14.36 -18.70 14.36
N GLY A 195 13.48 -19.25 15.20
CA GLY A 195 13.76 -19.40 16.64
C GLY A 195 15.00 -20.28 16.94
N ALA A 196 15.30 -21.28 16.11
CA ALA A 196 16.50 -22.09 16.24
C ALA A 196 17.75 -21.37 15.67
N LEU A 197 17.60 -20.62 14.58
CA LEU A 197 18.67 -19.83 13.96
C LEU A 197 19.23 -18.79 14.93
N ILE A 198 18.35 -18.04 15.60
CA ILE A 198 18.72 -16.99 16.57
C ILE A 198 19.56 -17.57 17.72
N LYS A 199 19.15 -18.72 18.26
CA LYS A 199 19.83 -19.37 19.38
C LYS A 199 21.23 -19.89 19.01
N LYS A 200 21.39 -20.38 17.77
CA LYS A 200 22.64 -20.99 17.30
C LYS A 200 23.66 -19.95 16.79
N ASN A 201 23.22 -18.80 16.28
CA ASN A 201 24.07 -17.88 15.52
C ASN A 201 24.03 -16.44 16.05
N ARG A 202 24.44 -16.25 17.30
CA ARG A 202 24.57 -14.95 17.98
C ARG A 202 25.53 -13.95 17.32
N GLY A 203 26.36 -14.39 16.35
CA GLY A 203 27.22 -13.48 15.57
C GLY A 203 26.46 -12.64 14.55
N ILE A 204 25.32 -13.13 14.06
CA ILE A 204 24.54 -12.43 13.03
C ILE A 204 23.59 -11.42 13.67
N ILE A 205 22.95 -11.81 14.77
CA ILE A 205 22.14 -10.91 15.61
C ILE A 205 22.71 -10.98 17.03
N PRO A 206 23.50 -9.98 17.46
CA PRO A 206 24.20 -10.03 18.74
C PRO A 206 23.25 -9.83 19.93
N PRO A 207 23.50 -10.45 21.09
CA PRO A 207 22.78 -10.11 22.29
C PRO A 207 22.98 -8.64 22.70
N PRO A 208 21.93 -7.94 23.19
CA PRO A 208 20.57 -8.45 23.47
C PRO A 208 19.58 -8.28 22.30
N LEU A 209 20.04 -7.89 21.10
CA LEU A 209 19.16 -7.68 19.94
C LEU A 209 18.48 -8.99 19.50
N ASP A 210 19.11 -10.14 19.76
CA ASP A 210 18.56 -11.47 19.53
C ASP A 210 17.21 -11.68 20.24
N VAL A 211 17.01 -11.05 21.40
CA VAL A 211 15.77 -11.11 22.17
C VAL A 211 14.59 -10.50 21.40
N VAL A 212 14.81 -9.42 20.64
CA VAL A 212 13.73 -8.79 19.86
C VAL A 212 13.19 -9.77 18.82
N VAL A 213 14.09 -10.43 18.11
CA VAL A 213 13.73 -11.39 17.05
C VAL A 213 13.05 -12.62 17.65
N ASP A 214 13.51 -13.10 18.82
CA ASP A 214 12.85 -14.18 19.56
C ASP A 214 11.42 -13.80 19.98
N LYS A 215 11.19 -12.56 20.41
CA LYS A 215 9.85 -12.08 20.80
C LYS A 215 8.91 -11.86 19.61
N ILE A 216 9.41 -11.31 18.50
CA ILE A 216 8.64 -11.19 17.25
C ILE A 216 8.23 -12.58 16.75
N TRP A 217 9.17 -13.53 16.75
CA TRP A 217 8.89 -14.92 16.39
C TRP A 217 7.86 -15.56 17.33
N GLY A 218 8.02 -15.38 18.65
CA GLY A 218 7.07 -15.89 19.64
C GLY A 218 5.65 -15.34 19.44
N PHE A 219 5.52 -14.03 19.29
CA PHE A 219 4.23 -13.37 19.05
C PHE A 219 3.56 -13.91 17.78
N SER A 220 4.29 -13.97 16.66
CA SER A 220 3.74 -14.50 15.39
C SER A 220 3.38 -15.99 15.43
N SER A 221 4.05 -16.77 16.29
CA SER A 221 3.74 -18.19 16.46
C SER A 221 2.42 -18.37 17.20
N GLU A 222 2.15 -17.55 18.21
CA GLU A 222 0.93 -17.59 19.02
C GLU A 222 -0.28 -16.90 18.34
N GLN A 223 -0.03 -15.82 17.58
CA GLN A 223 -1.09 -14.99 16.99
C GLN A 223 -1.21 -15.11 15.46
N GLY A 224 -0.38 -15.92 14.82
CA GLY A 224 -0.37 -16.09 13.36
C GLY A 224 -0.41 -17.55 12.93
N ARG A 225 0.64 -18.34 13.23
CA ARG A 225 0.75 -19.74 12.77
C ARG A 225 -0.04 -20.75 13.62
N HIS A 226 -0.33 -20.41 14.88
CA HIS A 226 -1.15 -21.21 15.81
C HIS A 226 -2.15 -20.31 16.52
N LEU A 227 -3.01 -19.64 15.74
CA LEU A 227 -4.00 -18.70 16.25
C LEU A 227 -4.79 -19.30 17.43
N SER A 228 -4.71 -18.64 18.57
CA SER A 228 -5.62 -18.88 19.69
C SER A 228 -6.90 -18.08 19.48
N GLU A 229 -8.05 -18.65 19.84
CA GLU A 229 -9.35 -17.99 19.70
C GLU A 229 -9.35 -16.65 20.48
N GLY A 230 -9.56 -15.53 19.77
CA GLY A 230 -9.52 -14.18 20.34
C GLY A 230 -8.14 -13.50 20.41
N GLY A 231 -7.11 -14.06 19.77
CA GLY A 231 -5.74 -13.52 19.75
C GLY A 231 -5.32 -12.81 18.46
N GLU A 232 -6.25 -12.56 17.53
CA GLU A 232 -5.94 -11.90 16.25
C GLU A 232 -5.24 -10.55 16.48
N PRO A 233 -4.07 -10.33 15.84
CA PRO A 233 -3.39 -9.05 15.98
C PRO A 233 -4.24 -7.93 15.38
N SER A 234 -4.13 -6.73 15.95
CA SER A 234 -4.72 -5.54 15.32
C SER A 234 -3.99 -5.22 14.01
N PHE A 235 -4.62 -4.37 13.19
CA PHE A 235 -3.97 -3.87 11.98
C PHE A 235 -2.63 -3.19 12.31
N GLU A 236 -2.59 -2.38 13.36
CA GLU A 236 -1.39 -1.67 13.82
C GLU A 236 -0.30 -2.63 14.31
N GLU A 237 -0.68 -3.72 14.97
CA GLU A 237 0.26 -4.77 15.37
C GLU A 237 0.84 -5.51 14.16
N ALA A 238 0.00 -5.81 13.15
CA ALA A 238 0.45 -6.42 11.91
C ALA A 238 1.37 -5.48 11.11
N GLU A 239 1.01 -4.21 10.95
CA GLU A 239 1.84 -3.18 10.31
C GLU A 239 3.21 -3.07 11.02
N LEU A 240 3.22 -3.03 12.36
CA LEU A 240 4.45 -3.00 13.14
C LEU A 240 5.32 -4.24 12.88
N LEU A 241 4.74 -5.44 12.88
CA LEU A 241 5.47 -6.69 12.64
C LEU A 241 6.05 -6.78 11.23
N VAL A 242 5.30 -6.31 10.24
CA VAL A 242 5.75 -6.24 8.84
C VAL A 242 6.94 -5.28 8.73
N GLY A 243 6.86 -4.09 9.34
CA GLY A 243 7.94 -3.10 9.33
C GLY A 243 9.20 -3.56 10.07
N LEU A 244 9.04 -4.21 11.23
CA LEU A 244 10.15 -4.78 11.98
C LEU A 244 10.82 -5.92 11.21
N SER A 245 10.04 -6.81 10.60
CA SER A 245 10.57 -7.92 9.81
C SER A 245 11.36 -7.40 8.61
N ALA A 246 10.83 -6.42 7.88
CA ALA A 246 11.53 -5.77 6.77
C ALA A 246 12.85 -5.10 7.21
N SER A 247 12.84 -4.37 8.33
CA SER A 247 14.03 -3.73 8.89
C SER A 247 15.12 -4.75 9.26
N ILE A 248 14.74 -5.83 9.95
CA ILE A 248 15.68 -6.86 10.38
C ILE A 248 16.20 -7.63 9.16
N SER A 249 15.33 -8.01 8.21
CA SER A 249 15.74 -8.64 6.96
C SER A 249 16.74 -7.78 6.19
N THR A 250 16.52 -6.48 6.09
CA THR A 250 17.46 -5.54 5.45
C THR A 250 18.81 -5.54 6.15
N TYR A 251 18.83 -5.48 7.48
CA TYR A 251 20.05 -5.57 8.28
C TYR A 251 20.82 -6.89 8.04
N LEU A 252 20.10 -8.00 7.96
CA LEU A 252 20.68 -9.33 7.73
C LEU A 252 21.23 -9.48 6.32
N ALA A 253 20.47 -9.03 5.31
CA ALA A 253 20.88 -9.09 3.91
C ALA A 253 22.13 -8.25 3.63
N ARG A 254 22.31 -7.12 4.33
CA ARG A 254 23.55 -6.31 4.26
C ARG A 254 24.81 -6.98 4.81
N LYS A 255 24.66 -8.13 5.48
CA LYS A 255 25.79 -8.93 5.99
C LYS A 255 26.18 -10.10 5.08
N LEU A 256 25.41 -10.34 4.02
CA LEU A 256 25.74 -11.29 2.95
C LEU A 256 26.81 -10.69 2.03
#